data_AF-A0A0C2G1L1-F1
#
_entry.id   AF-A0A0C2G1L1-F1
#
_cell.length_a   1.000
_cell.length_b   1.000
_cell.length_c   1.000
_cell.angle_alpha   90.00
_cell.angle_beta   90.00
_cell.angle_gamma   90.00
#
_symmetry.space_group_name_H-M   'P 1'
#
loop_
_entity.id
_entity.type
_entity.pdbx_description
1 polymer ?
#
loop_
_entity_poly.entity_id
_entity_poly.type
_entity_poly.pdbx_seq_one_letter_code
_entity_poly.pdbx_strand_id
1 'polypeptide(L)'
;TGMGRFNINMPHRFSVHSYKRPTFCDHCGSMLYGLINQGLQCSVCKLNVHKRCQRNVANNCGINAKQMAAELAQLGLTGDKMSVRSKKKVSLDLLS
;
A
#
# COMPACT_ATOMS: atom_id res chain seq x y z
N THR A 1 16.09 -2.91 -17.88
CA THR A 1 16.09 -3.94 -16.81
C THR A 1 15.22 -3.44 -15.69
N GLY A 2 14.19 -4.22 -15.33
CA GLY A 2 13.02 -3.76 -14.59
C GLY A 2 13.31 -3.00 -13.30
N MET A 3 12.56 -1.91 -13.09
CA MET A 3 12.43 -1.24 -11.80
C MET A 3 12.29 -2.31 -10.72
N GLY A 4 13.18 -2.29 -9.73
CA GLY A 4 13.06 -3.12 -8.55
C GLY A 4 11.78 -2.73 -7.82
N ARG A 5 10.65 -3.31 -8.25
CA ARG A 5 9.38 -3.26 -7.53
C ARG A 5 9.70 -3.75 -6.12
N PHE A 6 9.65 -2.85 -5.16
CA PHE A 6 9.61 -3.25 -3.76
C PHE A 6 8.46 -4.23 -3.66
N ASN A 7 8.77 -5.52 -3.45
CA ASN A 7 7.76 -6.55 -3.31
C ASN A 7 7.14 -6.37 -1.93
N ILE A 8 6.30 -5.34 -1.77
CA ILE A 8 5.58 -5.15 -0.53
C ILE A 8 4.43 -6.16 -0.53
N ASN A 9 4.64 -7.25 0.21
CA ASN A 9 3.65 -8.28 0.45
C ASN A 9 3.06 -8.07 1.85
N MET A 10 2.24 -7.04 1.99
CA MET A 10 1.49 -6.75 3.22
C MET A 10 0.03 -7.20 3.04
N PRO A 11 -0.36 -8.39 3.51
CA PRO A 11 -1.71 -8.90 3.32
C PRO A 11 -2.74 -8.07 4.09
N HIS A 12 -3.91 -7.86 3.49
CA HIS A 12 -5.03 -7.21 4.16
C HIS A 12 -5.65 -8.11 5.23
N ARG A 13 -5.96 -7.55 6.40
CA ARG A 13 -6.73 -8.22 7.46
C ARG A 13 -8.22 -7.93 7.29
N PHE A 14 -8.85 -8.70 6.40
CA PHE A 14 -10.28 -8.61 6.14
C PHE A 14 -11.11 -9.27 7.24
N SER A 15 -12.16 -8.58 7.68
CA SER A 15 -13.19 -9.11 8.57
C SER A 15 -14.57 -8.86 7.98
N VAL A 16 -15.55 -9.72 8.27
CA VAL A 16 -16.93 -9.53 7.84
C VAL A 16 -17.50 -8.28 8.52
N HIS A 17 -18.07 -7.39 7.71
CA HIS A 17 -18.61 -6.12 8.19
C HIS A 17 -20.04 -5.91 7.66
N SER A 18 -20.91 -5.38 8.51
CA SER A 18 -22.27 -4.97 8.15
C SER A 18 -22.33 -3.46 7.99
N TYR A 19 -22.67 -3.00 6.78
CA TYR A 19 -22.69 -1.58 6.45
C TYR A 19 -24.08 -0.99 6.66
N LYS A 20 -24.14 0.18 7.31
CA LYS A 20 -25.39 0.93 7.54
C LYS A 20 -25.81 1.78 6.34
N ARG A 21 -24.92 1.98 5.37
CA ARG A 21 -25.12 2.80 4.16
C ARG A 21 -24.72 1.99 2.92
N PRO A 22 -25.34 2.25 1.75
CA PRO A 22 -24.95 1.61 0.51
C PRO A 22 -23.46 1.87 0.25
N THR A 23 -22.70 0.78 0.17
CA THR A 23 -21.23 0.79 0.01
C THR A 23 -20.87 -0.01 -1.22
N PHE A 24 -19.79 0.40 -1.88
CA PHE A 24 -19.31 -0.22 -3.11
C PHE A 24 -18.00 -0.95 -2.85
N CYS A 25 -17.74 -1.97 -3.66
CA CYS A 25 -16.50 -2.72 -3.61
C CYS A 25 -15.38 -1.90 -4.26
N ASP A 26 -14.31 -1.62 -3.52
CA ASP A 26 -13.15 -0.86 -4.01
C ASP A 26 -12.38 -1.62 -5.10
N HIS A 27 -12.63 -2.93 -5.25
CA HIS A 27 -11.99 -3.76 -6.26
C HIS A 27 -12.74 -3.79 -7.61
N CYS A 28 -14.05 -4.02 -7.59
CA CYS A 28 -14.84 -4.16 -8.83
C CYS A 28 -15.80 -2.99 -9.11
N GLY A 29 -15.86 -2.00 -8.21
CA GLY A 29 -16.74 -0.83 -8.32
C GLY A 29 -18.24 -1.11 -8.13
N SER A 30 -18.64 -2.37 -7.96
CA SER A 30 -20.06 -2.76 -7.83
C SER A 30 -20.53 -2.67 -6.37
N MET A 31 -21.83 -2.45 -6.18
CA MET A 31 -22.43 -2.33 -4.84
C MET A 31 -22.28 -3.64 -4.03
N LEU A 32 -22.07 -3.51 -2.71
CA LEU A 32 -22.13 -4.61 -1.75
C LEU A 32 -23.60 -4.89 -1.42
N TYR A 33 -24.15 -5.93 -2.04
CA TYR A 33 -25.58 -6.29 -1.88
C TYR A 33 -25.86 -7.05 -0.57
N GLY A 34 -27.07 -6.87 -0.02
CA GLY A 34 -27.58 -7.61 1.14
C GLY A 34 -27.94 -6.71 2.34
N LEU A 35 -28.75 -7.25 3.27
CA LEU A 35 -29.16 -6.53 4.47
C LEU A 35 -28.09 -6.53 5.57
N ILE A 36 -27.32 -7.62 5.70
CA ILE A 36 -26.24 -7.78 6.69
C ILE A 36 -25.06 -8.53 6.07
N ASN A 37 -23.87 -8.37 6.63
CA ASN A 37 -22.65 -9.08 6.22
C ASN A 37 -22.38 -8.98 4.71
N GLN A 38 -22.64 -7.80 4.13
CA GLN A 38 -22.62 -7.56 2.67
C GLN A 38 -21.22 -7.75 2.08
N GLY A 39 -20.19 -7.51 2.88
CA GLY A 39 -18.82 -7.56 2.43
C GLY A 39 -17.81 -7.76 3.55
N LEU A 40 -16.56 -7.56 3.17
CA LEU A 40 -15.40 -7.62 4.02
C LEU A 40 -14.80 -6.22 4.12
N GLN A 41 -14.35 -5.83 5.31
CA GLN A 41 -13.59 -4.61 5.54
C GLN A 41 -12.21 -4.95 6.07
N CYS A 42 -11.18 -4.29 5.54
CA CYS A 42 -9.85 -4.36 6.13
C CYS A 42 -9.79 -3.53 7.42
N SER A 43 -9.32 -4.12 8.52
CA SER A 43 -9.23 -3.41 9.80
C SER A 43 -8.24 -2.24 9.79
N VAL A 44 -7.20 -2.33 8.96
CA VAL A 44 -6.08 -1.37 8.87
C VAL A 44 -6.40 -0.24 7.89
N CYS A 45 -6.61 -0.55 6.61
CA CYS A 45 -6.78 0.46 5.57
C CYS A 45 -8.25 0.79 5.22
N LYS A 46 -9.21 0.16 5.90
CA LYS A 46 -10.66 0.36 5.69
C LYS A 46 -11.16 0.08 4.26
N LEU A 47 -10.39 -0.67 3.47
CA LEU A 47 -10.79 -1.15 2.15
C LEU A 47 -11.99 -2.09 2.26
N ASN A 48 -13.02 -1.86 1.45
CA ASN A 48 -14.28 -2.61 1.46
C ASN A 48 -14.38 -3.44 0.18
N VAL A 49 -14.54 -4.75 0.32
CA VAL A 49 -14.57 -5.68 -0.83
C VAL A 49 -15.61 -6.77 -0.67
N HIS A 50 -16.08 -7.32 -1.78
CA HIS A 50 -16.90 -8.54 -1.74
C HIS A 50 -16.06 -9.73 -1.28
N LYS A 51 -16.73 -10.75 -0.73
CA LYS A 51 -16.13 -12.06 -0.40
C LYS A 51 -15.40 -12.68 -1.59
N ARG A 52 -15.96 -12.56 -2.80
CA ARG A 52 -15.34 -13.03 -4.05
C ARG A 52 -14.13 -12.19 -4.48
N CYS A 53 -14.16 -10.89 -4.19
CA CYS A 53 -13.12 -9.95 -4.62
C CYS A 53 -11.88 -10.01 -3.73
N GLN A 54 -11.99 -10.51 -2.49
CA GLN A 54 -10.88 -10.65 -1.55
C GLN A 54 -9.63 -11.28 -2.17
N ARG A 55 -9.79 -12.31 -3.01
CA ARG A 55 -8.68 -13.06 -3.61
C ARG A 55 -7.94 -12.31 -4.73
N ASN A 56 -8.60 -11.32 -5.33
CA ASN A 56 -8.05 -10.53 -6.44
C ASN A 56 -7.45 -9.19 -6.00
N VAL A 57 -7.48 -8.88 -4.69
CA VAL A 57 -6.93 -7.63 -4.16
C VAL A 57 -5.42 -7.77 -3.98
N ALA A 58 -4.65 -6.74 -4.35
CA ALA A 58 -3.21 -6.71 -4.15
C ALA A 58 -2.84 -6.66 -2.65
N ASN A 59 -1.76 -7.34 -2.25
CA ASN A 59 -1.29 -7.35 -0.86
C ASN A 59 -0.47 -6.09 -0.51
N ASN A 60 -1.07 -4.90 -0.63
CA ASN A 60 -0.40 -3.62 -0.36
C ASN A 60 -1.06 -2.85 0.81
N CYS A 61 -1.53 -3.59 1.81
CA CYS A 61 -2.32 -3.03 2.90
C CYS A 61 -1.59 -1.91 3.66
N GLY A 62 -2.25 -0.75 3.81
CA GLY A 62 -1.74 0.37 4.61
C GLY A 62 -0.66 1.21 3.93
N ILE A 63 -0.33 0.94 2.67
CA ILE A 63 0.70 1.68 1.94
C ILE A 63 0.06 2.91 1.28
N ASN A 64 0.42 4.09 1.77
CA ASN A 64 0.19 5.32 1.02
C ASN A 64 1.28 5.49 -0.03
N ALA A 65 1.03 5.01 -1.25
CA ALA A 65 1.97 5.14 -2.37
C ALA A 65 2.42 6.60 -2.60
N LYS A 66 1.53 7.57 -2.33
CA LYS A 66 1.85 9.01 -2.42
C LYS A 66 2.86 9.47 -1.36
N GLN A 67 2.74 8.98 -0.11
CA GLN A 67 3.69 9.31 0.95
C GLN A 67 5.04 8.63 0.69
N MET A 68 5.02 7.36 0.29
CA MET A 68 6.23 6.62 -0.08
C MET A 68 6.96 7.29 -1.27
N ALA A 69 6.22 7.73 -2.28
CA ALA A 69 6.81 8.47 -3.41
C ALA A 69 7.42 9.81 -2.96
N ALA A 70 6.79 10.52 -2.02
CA ALA A 70 7.31 11.78 -1.48
C ALA A 70 8.59 11.57 -0.66
N GLU A 71 8.64 10.54 0.20
CA GLU A 71 9.83 10.20 0.98
C GLU A 71 10.99 9.73 0.09
N LEU A 72 10.71 8.89 -0.92
CA LEU A 72 11.72 8.47 -1.89
C LEU A 72 12.27 9.65 -2.71
N ALA A 73 11.42 10.64 -3.04
CA ALA A 73 11.84 11.85 -3.70
C ALA A 73 12.76 12.71 -2.81
N GLN A 74 12.49 12.79 -1.50
CA GLN A 74 13.35 13.51 -0.55
C GLN A 74 14.72 12.84 -0.35
N LEU A 75 14.77 11.50 -0.42
CA LEU A 75 16.01 10.73 -0.35
C LEU A 75 16.82 10.76 -1.66
N GLY A 76 16.36 11.48 -2.69
CA GLY A 76 17.04 11.57 -3.97
C GLY A 76 17.11 10.24 -4.74
N LEU A 77 16.32 9.24 -4.32
CA LEU A 77 16.17 7.94 -4.98
C LEU A 77 15.18 8.09 -6.13
N THR A 78 15.52 8.93 -7.11
CA THR A 78 14.83 8.91 -8.39
C THR A 78 15.20 7.61 -9.09
N GLY A 79 14.26 7.00 -9.82
CA GLY A 79 14.35 5.65 -10.38
C GLY A 79 15.48 5.40 -11.39
N ASP A 80 16.40 6.35 -11.53
CA ASP A 80 17.53 6.33 -12.45
C ASP A 80 18.82 6.34 -11.63
N LYS A 81 19.45 5.16 -11.50
CA LYS A 81 20.77 4.86 -10.90
C LYS A 81 20.76 4.40 -9.43
N MET A 82 20.24 3.20 -9.19
CA MET A 82 20.80 2.32 -8.14
C MET A 82 22.18 1.79 -8.60
N SER A 83 23.21 2.61 -8.44
CA SER A 83 24.59 2.13 -8.35
C SER A 83 24.87 1.88 -6.89
N VAL A 84 25.03 0.61 -6.50
CA VAL A 84 25.68 0.22 -5.24
C VAL A 84 27.08 0.82 -5.24
N ARG A 85 27.22 2.08 -4.81
CA ARG A 85 28.52 2.70 -4.58
C ARG A 85 28.80 2.62 -3.10
N SER A 86 29.36 1.48 -2.72
CA SER A 86 30.16 1.36 -1.52
C SER A 86 31.07 2.59 -1.35
N LYS A 87 31.14 3.05 -0.10
CA LYS A 87 32.10 4.03 0.48
C LYS A 87 31.73 5.51 0.33
N LYS A 88 31.57 6.17 1.47
CA LYS A 88 32.58 7.14 1.95
C LYS A 88 32.47 7.39 3.46
N LYS A 89 33.65 7.37 4.10
CA LYS A 89 33.92 7.63 5.51
C LYS A 89 33.48 9.05 5.89
N VAL A 90 32.89 9.21 7.07
CA VAL A 90 32.66 10.52 7.69
C VAL A 90 34.02 11.07 8.11
N SER A 91 34.48 12.12 7.42
CA SER A 91 35.57 12.97 7.88
C SER A 91 34.99 13.90 8.92
N LEU A 92 35.42 13.74 10.16
CA LEU A 92 35.04 14.56 11.29
C LEU A 92 35.71 15.95 11.19
N ASP A 93 34.86 16.98 11.27
CA ASP A 93 35.05 18.37 11.71
C ASP A 93 36.11 19.27 11.05
N LEU A 94 35.60 20.23 10.26
CA LEU A 94 36.15 21.57 10.17
C LEU A 94 35.25 22.48 11.03
N LEU A 95 35.75 22.99 12.16
CA LEU A 95 35.27 24.21 12.82
C LEU A 95 36.31 24.69 13.85
N SER A 96 36.90 25.85 13.52
CA SER A 96 37.79 26.74 14.30
C SER A 96 39.20 26.28 14.64
#